data_AF-A0A4Y9LJX0-F1
#
_entry.id   AF-A0A4Y9LJX0-F1
#
_cell.length_a   1.000
_cell.length_b   1.000
_cell.length_c   1.000
_cell.angle_alpha   90.00
_cell.angle_beta   90.00
_cell.angle_gamma   90.00
#
_symmetry.space_group_name_H-M   'P 1'
#
loop_
_entity.id
_entity.type
_entity.pdbx_description
1 polymer ?
#
loop_
_entity_poly.entity_id
_entity_poly.type
_entity_poly.pdbx_seq_one_letter_code
_entity_poly.pdbx_strand_id
1 'polypeptide(L)'
;MLEILQNNWLLFLVGQYPHGPIGGLAMTLFMALTALALCFPFAICLALARLSPYRWLRLSATAIVHTVRGLPLIMFIFWTYFFSPLIIGRAVGGVETLIIALVVYEAAYLSEIIRAGIQGLPKGQFEAASALGLGYWTTTWKIVLPQALHNMLPSMVSQFVSTIKETSLGYVISAHEMTFAASQVNNVLLTQPFEVYAILALTYFVLCFALTSLARYIERRISAGRVAVATPAVAVAV
;
A
#
# COMPACT_ATOMS: atom_id res chain seq x y z
N MET A 1 -32.05 4.63 -2.91
CA MET A 1 -30.70 4.35 -3.48
C MET A 1 -30.41 5.10 -4.79
N LEU A 2 -31.16 4.87 -5.88
CA LEU A 2 -30.87 5.52 -7.18
C LEU A 2 -30.94 7.05 -7.12
N GLU A 3 -31.92 7.61 -6.42
CA GLU A 3 -32.04 9.07 -6.22
C GLU A 3 -30.84 9.64 -5.45
N ILE A 4 -30.36 8.96 -4.42
CA ILE A 4 -29.16 9.36 -3.67
C ILE A 4 -27.97 9.45 -4.62
N LEU A 5 -27.82 8.45 -5.49
CA LEU A 5 -26.72 8.37 -6.44
C LEU A 5 -26.85 9.47 -7.51
N GLN A 6 -28.03 9.68 -8.08
CA GLN A 6 -28.29 10.75 -9.05
C GLN A 6 -28.02 12.15 -8.47
N ASN A 7 -28.33 12.36 -7.20
CA ASN A 7 -28.15 13.66 -6.55
C ASN A 7 -26.71 13.89 -6.05
N ASN A 8 -25.95 12.83 -5.75
CA ASN A 8 -24.66 12.94 -5.07
C ASN A 8 -23.48 12.24 -5.79
N TRP A 9 -23.64 11.77 -7.02
CA TRP A 9 -22.58 11.04 -7.73
C TRP A 9 -21.28 11.84 -7.86
N LEU A 10 -21.35 13.15 -8.12
CA LEU A 10 -20.16 14.01 -8.18
C LEU A 10 -19.45 14.08 -6.82
N LEU A 11 -20.21 14.22 -5.73
CA LEU A 11 -19.67 14.24 -4.38
C LEU A 11 -18.94 12.93 -4.05
N PHE A 12 -19.52 11.80 -4.45
CA PHE A 12 -18.89 10.49 -4.28
C PHE A 12 -17.64 10.30 -5.13
N LEU A 13 -17.61 10.80 -6.37
CA LEU A 13 -16.47 10.58 -7.26
C LEU A 13 -15.32 11.56 -7.02
N VAL A 14 -15.62 12.85 -6.91
CA VAL A 14 -14.63 13.94 -6.94
C VAL A 14 -14.81 14.97 -5.82
N GLY A 15 -15.75 14.76 -4.91
CA GLY A 15 -16.01 15.70 -3.82
C GLY A 15 -16.74 16.96 -4.27
N GLN A 16 -16.37 18.11 -3.70
CA GLN A 16 -17.02 19.40 -4.00
C GLN A 16 -16.43 20.10 -5.24
N TYR A 17 -15.48 19.47 -5.92
CA TYR A 17 -14.87 20.01 -7.14
C TYR A 17 -15.92 20.23 -8.25
N PRO A 18 -15.87 21.36 -9.00
CA PRO A 18 -14.84 22.40 -9.01
C PRO A 18 -15.05 23.55 -8.00
N HIS A 19 -16.18 23.58 -7.30
CA HIS A 19 -16.53 24.69 -6.40
C HIS A 19 -15.93 24.56 -4.98
N GLY A 20 -15.26 23.45 -4.71
CA GLY A 20 -14.57 23.16 -3.46
C GLY A 20 -13.40 22.19 -3.67
N PRO A 21 -12.81 21.66 -2.58
CA PRO A 21 -11.67 20.76 -2.67
C PRO A 21 -12.06 19.43 -3.34
N ILE A 22 -11.08 18.80 -3.98
CA ILE A 22 -11.21 17.44 -4.50
C ILE A 22 -11.49 16.51 -3.31
N GLY A 23 -12.41 15.58 -3.49
CA GLY A 23 -12.81 14.63 -2.47
C GLY A 23 -13.26 13.29 -3.04
N GLY A 24 -13.96 12.52 -2.21
CA GLY A 24 -14.58 11.27 -2.62
C GLY A 24 -13.56 10.21 -3.06
N LEU A 25 -13.94 9.39 -4.04
CA LEU A 25 -13.14 8.29 -4.56
C LEU A 25 -11.83 8.74 -5.21
N ALA A 26 -11.81 9.92 -5.84
CA ALA A 26 -10.59 10.49 -6.39
C ALA A 26 -9.54 10.74 -5.29
N MET A 27 -9.95 11.29 -4.14
CA MET A 27 -9.05 11.48 -3.00
C MET A 27 -8.65 10.18 -2.33
N THR A 28 -9.56 9.20 -2.23
CA THR A 28 -9.23 7.84 -1.78
C THR A 28 -8.06 7.26 -2.59
N LEU A 29 -8.14 7.32 -3.92
CA LEU A 29 -7.09 6.81 -4.81
C LEU A 29 -5.82 7.64 -4.75
N PHE A 30 -5.94 8.97 -4.71
CA PHE A 30 -4.80 9.87 -4.60
C PHE A 30 -3.99 9.62 -3.32
N MET A 31 -4.66 9.52 -2.16
CA MET A 31 -4.00 9.26 -0.88
C MET A 31 -3.34 7.88 -0.86
N ALA A 32 -4.02 6.83 -1.34
CA ALA A 32 -3.44 5.49 -1.38
C ALA A 32 -2.21 5.43 -2.29
N LEU A 33 -2.27 6.05 -3.48
CA LEU A 33 -1.18 6.07 -4.44
C LEU A 33 0.02 6.88 -3.91
N THR A 34 -0.23 8.07 -3.37
CA THR A 34 0.83 8.93 -2.82
C THR A 34 1.48 8.31 -1.60
N ALA A 35 0.71 7.72 -0.69
CA ALA A 35 1.25 7.03 0.48
C ALA A 35 2.16 5.87 0.07
N LEU A 36 1.74 5.01 -0.87
CA LEU A 36 2.59 3.93 -1.36
C LEU A 36 3.84 4.41 -2.09
N ALA A 37 3.71 5.43 -2.94
CA ALA A 37 4.85 5.99 -3.67
C ALA A 37 5.89 6.56 -2.71
N LEU A 38 5.45 7.30 -1.69
CA LEU A 38 6.32 7.89 -0.67
C LEU A 38 6.86 6.85 0.30
N CYS A 39 6.13 5.78 0.62
CA CYS A 39 6.62 4.73 1.52
C CYS A 39 7.68 3.83 0.87
N PHE A 40 7.70 3.75 -0.47
CA PHE A 40 8.55 2.80 -1.21
C PHE A 40 10.05 2.88 -0.86
N PRO A 41 10.68 4.07 -0.84
CA PRO A 41 12.08 4.19 -0.44
C PRO A 41 12.31 3.76 1.01
N PHE A 42 11.42 4.15 1.94
CA PHE A 42 11.52 3.75 3.35
C PHE A 42 11.37 2.24 3.53
N ALA A 43 10.48 1.61 2.77
CA ALA A 43 10.27 0.17 2.78
C ALA A 43 11.53 -0.58 2.31
N ILE A 44 12.19 -0.12 1.24
CA ILE A 44 13.47 -0.67 0.78
C ILE A 44 14.54 -0.50 1.85
N CYS A 45 14.70 0.70 2.41
CA CYS A 45 15.67 0.96 3.47
C CYS A 45 15.46 0.04 4.68
N LEU A 46 14.22 -0.09 5.17
CA LEU A 46 13.88 -0.98 6.28
C LEU A 46 14.11 -2.45 5.94
N ALA A 47 13.77 -2.89 4.72
CA ALA A 47 14.01 -4.26 4.27
C ALA A 47 15.50 -4.61 4.25
N LEU A 48 16.32 -3.73 3.65
CA LEU A 48 17.77 -3.90 3.59
C LEU A 48 18.43 -3.81 4.96
N ALA A 49 17.98 -2.89 5.83
CA ALA A 49 18.45 -2.79 7.21
C ALA A 49 18.21 -4.10 7.99
N ARG A 50 17.05 -4.75 7.79
CA ARG A 50 16.73 -6.05 8.40
C ARG A 50 17.49 -7.23 7.81
N LEU A 51 18.02 -7.11 6.59
CA LEU A 51 18.89 -8.10 5.97
C LEU A 51 20.38 -7.85 6.24
N SER A 52 20.71 -6.72 6.88
CA SER A 52 22.08 -6.33 7.15
C SER A 52 22.81 -7.35 8.03
N PRO A 53 24.12 -7.59 7.80
CA PRO A 53 24.94 -8.41 8.70
C PRO A 53 25.09 -7.75 10.08
N TYR A 54 25.03 -6.42 10.16
CA TYR A 54 25.20 -5.68 11.41
C TYR A 54 24.02 -5.89 12.36
N ARG A 55 24.29 -6.56 13.49
CA ARG A 55 23.26 -6.98 14.47
C ARG A 55 22.43 -5.81 14.98
N TRP A 56 23.05 -4.66 15.28
CA TRP A 56 22.36 -3.49 15.80
C TRP A 56 21.35 -2.92 14.79
N LEU A 57 21.77 -2.70 13.54
CA LEU A 57 20.89 -2.21 12.48
C LEU A 57 19.72 -3.16 12.23
N ARG A 58 20.02 -4.47 12.14
CA ARG A 58 19.00 -5.51 11.95
C ARG A 58 18.00 -5.55 13.08
N LEU A 59 18.45 -5.49 14.34
CA LEU A 59 17.58 -5.57 15.51
C LEU A 59 16.71 -4.32 15.63
N SER A 60 17.27 -3.12 15.46
CA SER A 60 16.52 -1.86 15.50
C SER A 60 15.45 -1.79 14.42
N ALA A 61 15.79 -2.11 13.16
CA ALA A 61 14.82 -2.12 12.07
C ALA A 61 13.75 -3.20 12.28
N THR A 62 14.12 -4.36 12.83
CA THR A 62 13.17 -5.43 13.16
C THR A 62 12.21 -5.01 14.27
N ALA A 63 12.70 -4.36 15.32
CA ALA A 63 11.86 -3.81 16.39
C ALA A 63 10.87 -2.78 15.85
N ILE A 64 11.34 -1.79 15.06
CA ILE A 64 10.48 -0.77 14.44
C ILE A 64 9.36 -1.42 13.63
N VAL A 65 9.70 -2.36 12.73
CA VAL A 65 8.71 -3.01 11.86
C VAL A 65 7.71 -3.84 12.66
N HIS A 66 8.15 -4.61 13.65
CA HIS A 66 7.22 -5.40 14.47
C HIS A 66 6.32 -4.53 15.34
N THR A 67 6.84 -3.44 15.90
CA THR A 67 6.03 -2.49 16.67
C THR A 67 4.97 -1.84 15.80
N VAL A 68 5.35 -1.30 14.62
CA VAL A 68 4.39 -0.64 13.72
C VAL A 68 3.30 -1.61 13.28
N ARG A 69 3.67 -2.82 12.85
CA ARG A 69 2.71 -3.84 12.39
C ARG A 69 1.91 -4.50 13.51
N GLY A 70 2.32 -4.30 14.77
CA GLY A 70 1.60 -4.79 15.96
C GLY A 70 0.56 -3.80 16.48
N LEU A 71 0.56 -2.56 15.99
CA LEU A 71 -0.35 -1.50 16.44
C LEU A 71 -1.51 -1.32 15.47
N PRO A 72 -2.72 -0.97 15.95
CA PRO A 72 -3.83 -0.61 15.08
C PRO A 72 -3.52 0.66 14.28
N LEU A 73 -3.79 0.66 12.97
CA LEU A 73 -3.59 1.84 12.11
C LEU A 73 -4.35 3.07 12.61
N ILE A 74 -5.57 2.90 13.15
CA ILE A 74 -6.33 4.03 13.70
C ILE A 74 -5.57 4.75 14.82
N MET A 75 -4.78 4.03 15.64
CA MET A 75 -3.92 4.64 16.66
C MET A 75 -2.80 5.48 16.02
N PHE A 76 -2.19 4.96 14.95
CA PHE A 76 -1.20 5.71 14.17
C PHE A 76 -1.78 7.00 13.58
N ILE A 77 -3.00 6.94 13.05
CA ILE A 77 -3.71 8.10 12.50
C ILE A 77 -3.91 9.16 13.61
N PHE A 78 -4.40 8.76 14.78
CA PHE A 78 -4.59 9.69 15.90
C PHE A 78 -3.29 10.30 16.40
N TRP A 79 -2.24 9.50 16.60
CA TRP A 79 -0.93 10.05 16.99
C TRP A 79 -0.40 11.02 15.93
N THR A 80 -0.48 10.66 14.65
CA THR A 80 -0.03 11.54 13.58
C THR A 80 -0.85 12.83 13.55
N TYR A 81 -2.16 12.77 13.79
CA TYR A 81 -3.04 13.95 13.84
C TYR A 81 -2.63 14.93 14.94
N PHE A 82 -2.31 14.45 16.14
CA PHE A 82 -1.92 15.31 17.26
C PHE A 82 -0.45 15.73 17.23
N PHE A 83 0.47 14.87 16.77
CA PHE A 83 1.91 15.17 16.78
C PHE A 83 2.40 15.90 15.53
N SER A 84 1.81 15.68 14.35
CA SER A 84 2.30 16.30 13.11
C SER A 84 2.27 17.84 13.15
N PRO A 85 1.27 18.53 13.73
CA PRO A 85 1.29 19.98 13.83
C PRO A 85 2.40 20.50 14.75
N LEU A 86 2.73 19.75 15.81
CA LEU A 86 3.78 20.10 16.76
C LEU A 86 5.18 20.01 16.12
N ILE A 87 5.39 19.04 15.24
CA ILE A 87 6.67 18.82 14.56
C ILE A 87 6.84 19.79 13.38
N ILE A 88 5.78 19.98 12.59
CA ILE A 88 5.83 20.81 11.37
C ILE A 88 5.71 22.30 11.71
N GLY A 89 5.08 22.65 12.84
CA GLY A 89 4.89 24.04 13.28
C GLY A 89 3.73 24.75 12.57
N ARG A 90 2.86 24.01 11.87
CA ARG A 90 1.63 24.54 11.26
C ARG A 90 0.48 23.55 11.42
N ALA A 91 -0.74 24.03 11.23
CA ALA A 91 -1.89 23.15 11.09
C ALA A 91 -1.68 22.17 9.92
N VAL A 92 -1.95 20.89 10.18
CA VAL A 92 -1.86 19.80 9.21
C VAL A 92 -3.28 19.30 8.96
N GLY A 93 -3.71 19.29 7.70
CA GLY A 93 -5.07 18.86 7.35
C GLY A 93 -5.24 17.34 7.44
N GLY A 94 -6.49 16.87 7.57
CA GLY A 94 -6.77 15.43 7.70
C GLY A 94 -6.19 14.55 6.58
N VAL A 95 -6.15 15.08 5.34
CA VAL A 95 -5.52 14.40 4.19
C VAL A 95 -4.01 14.27 4.38
N GLU A 96 -3.32 15.36 4.75
CA GLU A 96 -1.87 15.35 4.97
C GLU A 96 -1.51 14.41 6.14
N THR A 97 -2.26 14.50 7.24
CA THR A 97 -2.11 13.60 8.39
C THR A 97 -2.27 12.14 7.99
N LEU A 98 -3.31 11.81 7.22
CA LEU A 98 -3.55 10.44 6.79
C LEU A 98 -2.41 9.93 5.89
N ILE A 99 -1.93 10.74 4.94
CA ILE A 99 -0.80 10.37 4.09
C ILE A 99 0.44 10.09 4.93
N ILE A 100 0.78 10.96 5.89
CA ILE A 100 1.95 10.76 6.77
C ILE A 100 1.81 9.45 7.56
N ALA A 101 0.63 9.20 8.15
CA ALA A 101 0.36 7.98 8.92
C ALA A 101 0.50 6.73 8.03
N LEU A 102 -0.12 6.73 6.85
CA LEU A 102 -0.05 5.63 5.90
C LEU A 102 1.37 5.41 5.39
N VAL A 103 2.17 6.45 5.14
CA VAL A 103 3.57 6.29 4.70
C VAL A 103 4.38 5.49 5.72
N VAL A 104 4.28 5.81 7.00
CA VAL A 104 5.03 5.10 8.06
C VAL A 104 4.51 3.67 8.22
N TYR A 105 3.19 3.51 8.26
CA TYR A 105 2.55 2.21 8.44
C TYR A 105 2.87 1.27 7.27
N GLU A 106 2.64 1.72 6.04
CA GLU A 106 2.87 0.96 4.82
C GLU A 106 4.37 0.70 4.57
N ALA A 107 5.27 1.60 4.98
CA ALA A 107 6.71 1.32 4.91
C ALA A 107 7.07 0.06 5.70
N ALA A 108 6.45 -0.16 6.86
CA ALA A 108 6.69 -1.37 7.66
C ALA A 108 6.14 -2.63 6.99
N TYR A 109 4.91 -2.60 6.48
CA TYR A 109 4.30 -3.74 5.77
C TYR A 109 5.04 -4.08 4.48
N LEU A 110 5.31 -3.07 3.66
CA LEU A 110 6.00 -3.23 2.39
C LEU A 110 7.46 -3.67 2.59
N SER A 111 8.13 -3.25 3.67
CA SER A 111 9.47 -3.74 3.99
C SER A 111 9.49 -5.25 4.23
N GLU A 112 8.43 -5.82 4.79
CA GLU A 112 8.31 -7.26 5.00
C GLU A 112 8.14 -8.00 3.68
N ILE A 113 7.29 -7.47 2.80
CA ILE A 113 7.06 -8.01 1.46
C ILE A 113 8.39 -8.03 0.68
N ILE A 114 9.12 -6.92 0.66
CA ILE A 114 10.41 -6.82 -0.03
C ILE A 114 11.44 -7.78 0.59
N ARG A 115 11.52 -7.84 1.92
CA ARG A 115 12.43 -8.74 2.65
C ARG A 115 12.14 -10.21 2.32
N ALA A 116 10.87 -10.60 2.32
CA ALA A 116 10.43 -11.94 1.95
C ALA A 116 10.77 -12.26 0.48
N GLY A 117 10.59 -11.28 -0.41
CA GLY A 117 10.99 -11.39 -1.82
C GLY A 117 12.48 -11.66 -2.01
N ILE A 118 13.33 -10.95 -1.27
CA ILE A 118 14.79 -11.15 -1.32
C ILE A 118 15.17 -12.52 -0.77
N GLN A 119 14.58 -12.93 0.36
CA GLN A 119 14.87 -14.24 0.97
C GLN A 119 14.33 -15.43 0.17
N GLY A 120 13.29 -15.22 -0.64
CA GLY A 120 12.73 -16.24 -1.52
C GLY A 120 13.54 -16.50 -2.79
N LEU A 121 14.60 -15.71 -3.06
CA LEU A 121 15.46 -15.93 -4.22
C LEU A 121 16.45 -17.09 -3.98
N PRO A 122 16.84 -17.83 -5.04
CA PRO A 122 17.85 -18.87 -4.93
C PRO A 122 19.19 -18.31 -4.42
N LYS A 123 19.80 -18.97 -3.43
CA LYS A 123 21.10 -18.56 -2.86
C LYS A 123 22.21 -18.44 -3.92
N GLY A 124 22.13 -19.23 -4.98
CA GLY A 124 23.07 -19.21 -6.12
C GLY A 124 23.23 -17.84 -6.78
N GLN A 125 22.26 -16.91 -6.67
CA GLN A 125 22.41 -15.54 -7.18
C GLN A 125 23.55 -14.79 -6.49
N PHE A 126 23.65 -14.90 -5.16
CA PHE A 126 24.72 -14.27 -4.40
C PHE A 126 26.07 -14.97 -4.62
N GLU A 127 26.06 -16.31 -4.75
CA GLU A 127 27.26 -17.10 -5.02
C GLU A 127 27.84 -16.81 -6.40
N ALA A 128 27.01 -16.77 -7.45
CA ALA A 128 27.42 -16.44 -8.81
C ALA A 128 27.94 -15.00 -8.91
N ALA A 129 27.28 -14.04 -8.28
CA ALA A 129 27.74 -12.66 -8.24
C ALA A 129 29.10 -12.54 -7.52
N SER A 130 29.31 -13.28 -6.43
CA SER A 130 30.58 -13.33 -5.71
C SER A 130 31.70 -13.98 -6.54
N ALA A 131 31.39 -15.04 -7.30
CA ALA A 131 32.34 -15.68 -8.21
C ALA A 131 32.79 -14.75 -9.36
N LEU A 132 31.92 -13.81 -9.75
CA LEU A 132 32.23 -12.74 -10.70
C LEU A 132 32.93 -11.52 -10.07
N GLY A 133 33.29 -11.59 -8.78
CA GLY A 133 33.96 -10.51 -8.06
C GLY A 133 33.07 -9.31 -7.72
N LEU A 134 31.74 -9.45 -7.80
CA LEU A 134 30.81 -8.36 -7.48
C LEU A 134 30.69 -8.20 -5.96
N GLY A 135 30.76 -6.94 -5.50
CA GLY A 135 30.55 -6.61 -4.09
C GLY A 135 29.08 -6.70 -3.66
N TYR A 136 28.83 -6.85 -2.35
CA TYR A 136 27.49 -6.99 -1.75
C TYR A 136 26.51 -5.92 -2.24
N TRP A 137 26.89 -4.65 -2.19
CA TRP A 137 26.00 -3.54 -2.60
C TRP A 137 25.66 -3.58 -4.09
N THR A 138 26.62 -3.93 -4.95
CA THR A 138 26.38 -4.07 -6.38
C THR A 138 25.43 -5.23 -6.65
N THR A 139 25.67 -6.38 -6.03
CA THR A 139 24.81 -7.56 -6.12
C THR A 139 23.39 -7.27 -5.64
N THR A 140 23.25 -6.62 -4.47
CA THR A 140 21.95 -6.27 -3.91
C THR A 140 21.19 -5.29 -4.80
N TRP A 141 21.79 -4.16 -5.19
CA TRP A 141 21.06 -3.12 -5.92
C TRP A 141 20.81 -3.45 -7.39
N LYS A 142 21.74 -4.15 -8.07
CA LYS A 142 21.65 -4.38 -9.52
C LYS A 142 21.06 -5.74 -9.90
N ILE A 143 21.08 -6.73 -9.00
CA ILE A 143 20.65 -8.09 -9.32
C ILE A 143 19.47 -8.49 -8.43
N VAL A 144 19.72 -8.56 -7.12
CA VAL A 144 18.78 -9.20 -6.18
C VAL A 144 17.55 -8.35 -5.93
N LEU A 145 17.71 -7.04 -5.67
CA LEU A 145 16.60 -6.15 -5.36
C LEU A 145 15.64 -6.01 -6.55
N PRO A 146 16.07 -5.72 -7.80
CA PRO A 146 15.16 -5.66 -8.94
C PRO A 146 14.39 -6.97 -9.15
N GLN A 147 15.06 -8.11 -9.00
CA GLN A 147 14.44 -9.43 -9.15
C GLN A 147 13.42 -9.71 -8.02
N ALA A 148 13.76 -9.37 -6.78
CA ALA A 148 12.86 -9.50 -5.64
C ALA A 148 11.63 -8.60 -5.77
N LEU A 149 11.81 -7.34 -6.16
CA LEU A 149 10.70 -6.40 -6.39
C LEU A 149 9.77 -6.91 -7.49
N HIS A 150 10.33 -7.35 -8.63
CA HIS A 150 9.54 -7.96 -9.69
C HIS A 150 8.77 -9.19 -9.19
N ASN A 151 9.40 -10.03 -8.37
CA ASN A 151 8.76 -11.22 -7.84
C ASN A 151 7.63 -10.93 -6.86
N MET A 152 7.72 -9.81 -6.14
CA MET A 152 6.76 -9.37 -5.14
C MET A 152 5.67 -8.44 -5.68
N LEU A 153 5.70 -8.08 -6.98
CA LEU A 153 4.66 -7.25 -7.61
C LEU A 153 3.22 -7.70 -7.26
N PRO A 154 2.86 -9.00 -7.29
CA PRO A 154 1.51 -9.43 -6.91
C PRO A 154 1.14 -9.03 -5.47
N SER A 155 2.03 -9.30 -4.52
CA SER A 155 1.85 -8.94 -3.11
C SER A 155 1.80 -7.43 -2.89
N MET A 156 2.58 -6.66 -3.64
CA MET A 156 2.55 -5.20 -3.60
C MET A 156 1.21 -4.64 -4.11
N VAL A 157 0.63 -5.22 -5.17
CA VAL A 157 -0.70 -4.82 -5.65
C VAL A 157 -1.78 -5.22 -4.63
N SER A 158 -1.68 -6.39 -4.00
CA SER A 158 -2.59 -6.75 -2.90
C SER A 158 -2.48 -5.79 -1.71
N GLN A 159 -1.27 -5.32 -1.41
CA GLN A 159 -1.05 -4.29 -0.39
C GLN A 159 -1.74 -2.98 -0.79
N PHE A 160 -1.61 -2.52 -2.05
CA PHE A 160 -2.31 -1.33 -2.55
C PHE A 160 -3.83 -1.41 -2.40
N VAL A 161 -4.43 -2.56 -2.70
CA VAL A 161 -5.88 -2.76 -2.48
C VAL A 161 -6.22 -2.64 -0.99
N SER A 162 -5.33 -3.08 -0.11
CA SER A 162 -5.52 -2.93 1.34
C SER A 162 -5.39 -1.47 1.77
N THR A 163 -4.37 -0.75 1.29
CA THR A 163 -4.18 0.69 1.54
C THR A 163 -5.40 1.51 1.12
N ILE A 164 -6.04 1.19 -0.02
CA ILE A 164 -7.28 1.85 -0.46
C ILE A 164 -8.38 1.73 0.61
N LYS A 165 -8.56 0.54 1.19
CA LYS A 165 -9.55 0.35 2.26
C LYS A 165 -9.13 1.11 3.53
N GLU A 166 -7.84 1.10 3.86
CA GLU A 166 -7.30 1.79 5.02
C GLU A 166 -7.50 3.31 4.98
N THR A 167 -7.54 3.93 3.78
CA THR A 167 -7.86 5.36 3.66
C THR A 167 -9.24 5.73 4.24
N SER A 168 -10.19 4.79 4.31
CA SER A 168 -11.52 5.04 4.91
C SER A 168 -11.46 5.44 6.38
N LEU A 169 -10.39 5.04 7.10
CA LEU A 169 -10.17 5.46 8.49
C LEU A 169 -9.89 6.97 8.61
N GLY A 170 -9.47 7.62 7.52
CA GLY A 170 -9.27 9.07 7.45
C GLY A 170 -10.53 9.88 7.70
N TYR A 171 -11.71 9.30 7.53
CA TYR A 171 -12.99 9.94 7.87
C TYR A 171 -13.00 10.52 9.28
N VAL A 172 -12.39 9.81 10.25
CA VAL A 172 -12.35 10.20 11.67
C VAL A 172 -11.62 11.53 11.91
N ILE A 173 -10.67 11.87 11.05
CA ILE A 173 -9.90 13.12 11.10
C ILE A 173 -10.31 14.10 9.99
N SER A 174 -11.53 13.93 9.45
CA SER A 174 -12.09 14.76 8.37
C SER A 174 -11.24 14.79 7.09
N ALA A 175 -10.60 13.67 6.74
CA ALA A 175 -10.03 13.52 5.40
C ALA A 175 -11.17 13.36 4.39
N HIS A 176 -11.21 14.21 3.36
CA HIS A 176 -12.32 14.31 2.40
C HIS A 176 -12.37 13.16 1.39
N GLU A 177 -12.27 11.91 1.82
CA GLU A 177 -12.34 10.74 0.95
C GLU A 177 -13.77 10.17 0.81
N MET A 178 -13.91 9.02 0.13
CA MET A 178 -15.20 8.40 -0.18
C MET A 178 -16.09 8.14 1.06
N THR A 179 -15.52 7.71 2.17
CA THR A 179 -16.24 7.44 3.43
C THR A 179 -16.73 8.73 4.06
N PHE A 180 -15.95 9.80 4.00
CA PHE A 180 -16.35 11.16 4.40
C PHE A 180 -17.46 11.72 3.51
N ALA A 181 -17.42 11.49 2.20
CA ALA A 181 -18.53 11.85 1.31
C ALA A 181 -19.83 11.12 1.69
N ALA A 182 -19.77 9.81 1.97
CA ALA A 182 -20.93 9.04 2.42
C ALA A 182 -21.47 9.53 3.76
N SER A 183 -20.60 9.82 4.73
CA SER A 183 -21.04 10.39 6.01
C SER A 183 -21.73 11.74 5.84
N GLN A 184 -21.22 12.64 4.98
CA GLN A 184 -21.88 13.93 4.71
C GLN A 184 -23.29 13.72 4.17
N VAL A 185 -23.47 12.85 3.17
CA VAL A 185 -24.78 12.53 2.61
C VAL A 185 -25.71 11.94 3.67
N ASN A 186 -25.21 11.03 4.49
CA ASN A 186 -25.97 10.44 5.59
C ASN A 186 -26.44 11.50 6.61
N ASN A 187 -25.57 12.44 6.97
CA ASN A 187 -25.87 13.49 7.94
C ASN A 187 -26.86 14.53 7.40
N VAL A 188 -26.97 14.68 6.08
CA VAL A 188 -27.99 15.54 5.45
C VAL A 188 -29.32 14.80 5.32
N LEU A 189 -29.32 13.54 4.88
CA LEU A 189 -30.55 12.78 4.67
C LEU A 189 -31.21 12.31 5.97
N LEU A 190 -30.41 11.85 6.94
CA LEU A 190 -30.78 11.29 8.27
C LEU A 190 -31.75 10.11 8.28
N THR A 191 -32.45 9.86 7.19
CA THR A 191 -33.60 8.95 7.08
C THR A 191 -33.27 7.65 6.34
N GLN A 192 -32.19 7.63 5.56
CA GLN A 192 -31.79 6.51 4.69
C GLN A 192 -30.32 6.06 4.92
N PRO A 193 -29.91 5.75 6.16
CA PRO A 193 -28.51 5.38 6.45
C PRO A 193 -28.10 4.08 5.78
N PHE A 194 -29.00 3.10 5.72
CA PHE A 194 -28.70 1.80 5.11
C PHE A 194 -28.35 1.97 3.64
N GLU A 195 -29.12 2.75 2.90
CA GLU A 195 -28.93 3.00 1.48
C GLU A 195 -27.61 3.73 1.19
N VAL A 196 -27.26 4.72 2.01
CA VAL A 196 -26.01 5.48 1.86
C VAL A 196 -24.79 4.58 2.08
N TYR A 197 -24.78 3.81 3.18
CA TYR A 197 -23.66 2.91 3.46
C TYR A 197 -23.64 1.66 2.56
N ALA A 198 -24.79 1.24 2.01
CA ALA A 198 -24.83 0.22 0.96
C ALA A 198 -24.17 0.70 -0.34
N ILE A 199 -24.40 1.96 -0.74
CA ILE A 199 -23.69 2.58 -1.88
C ILE A 199 -22.19 2.61 -1.60
N LEU A 200 -21.77 3.09 -0.41
CA LEU A 200 -20.38 3.10 0.00
C LEU A 200 -19.72 1.71 -0.10
N ALA A 201 -20.36 0.70 0.49
CA ALA A 201 -19.87 -0.67 0.49
C ALA A 201 -19.76 -1.24 -0.93
N LEU A 202 -20.77 -1.00 -1.78
CA LEU A 202 -20.76 -1.44 -3.17
C LEU A 202 -19.64 -0.75 -3.97
N THR A 203 -19.42 0.55 -3.76
CA THR A 203 -18.33 1.29 -4.41
C THR A 203 -16.96 0.73 -4.03
N TYR A 204 -16.69 0.53 -2.73
CA TYR A 204 -15.44 -0.09 -2.29
C TYR A 204 -15.31 -1.53 -2.80
N PHE A 205 -16.40 -2.30 -2.82
CA PHE A 205 -16.41 -3.66 -3.34
C PHE A 205 -16.03 -3.69 -4.82
N VAL A 206 -16.70 -2.90 -5.67
CA VAL A 206 -16.42 -2.85 -7.11
C VAL A 206 -14.98 -2.41 -7.37
N LEU A 207 -14.51 -1.36 -6.69
CA LEU A 207 -13.15 -0.86 -6.82
C LEU A 207 -12.11 -1.92 -6.42
N CYS A 208 -12.24 -2.49 -5.22
CA CYS A 208 -11.30 -3.47 -4.70
C CYS A 208 -11.36 -4.78 -5.50
N PHE A 209 -12.54 -5.20 -5.94
CA PHE A 209 -12.71 -6.40 -6.76
C PHE A 209 -12.06 -6.24 -8.14
N ALA A 210 -12.23 -5.08 -8.79
CA ALA A 210 -11.59 -4.79 -10.07
C ALA A 210 -10.06 -4.80 -9.94
N LEU A 211 -9.51 -4.10 -8.94
CA LEU A 211 -8.07 -4.05 -8.69
C LEU A 211 -7.49 -5.41 -8.31
N THR A 212 -8.17 -6.17 -7.45
CA THR A 212 -7.74 -7.53 -7.07
C THR A 212 -7.79 -8.48 -8.27
N SER A 213 -8.78 -8.35 -9.14
CA SER A 213 -8.87 -9.17 -10.36
C SER A 213 -7.77 -8.83 -11.35
N LEU A 214 -7.44 -7.54 -11.50
CA LEU A 214 -6.27 -7.10 -12.27
C LEU A 214 -4.96 -7.63 -11.67
N ALA A 215 -4.82 -7.59 -10.35
CA ALA A 215 -3.66 -8.14 -9.64
C ALA A 215 -3.46 -9.63 -9.95
N ARG A 216 -4.52 -10.44 -9.83
CA ARG A 216 -4.50 -11.87 -10.15
C ARG A 216 -4.20 -12.15 -11.61
N TYR A 217 -4.68 -11.29 -12.52
CA TYR A 217 -4.35 -11.40 -13.94
C TYR A 217 -2.85 -11.19 -14.19
N ILE A 218 -2.27 -10.15 -13.59
CA ILE A 218 -0.83 -9.85 -13.66
C ILE A 218 -0.02 -11.00 -13.03
N GLU A 219 -0.46 -11.51 -11.88
CA GLU A 219 0.18 -12.64 -11.21
C GLU A 219 0.22 -13.90 -12.08
N ARG A 220 -0.89 -14.25 -12.74
CA ARG A 220 -0.94 -15.40 -13.67
C ARG A 220 0.03 -15.24 -14.83
N ARG A 221 0.15 -14.04 -15.38
CA ARG A 221 1.11 -13.72 -16.46
C ARG A 221 2.57 -13.90 -16.00
N ILE A 222 2.91 -13.41 -14.80
CA ILE A 222 4.26 -13.53 -14.23
C ILE A 222 4.59 -14.99 -13.90
N SER A 223 3.66 -15.73 -13.30
CA SER A 223 3.84 -17.13 -12.92
C SER A 223 3.92 -18.08 -14.12
N ALA A 224 3.17 -17.83 -15.19
CA ALA A 224 3.26 -18.61 -16.43
C ALA A 224 4.66 -18.52 -17.07
N GLY A 225 5.35 -17.38 -16.94
CA GLY A 225 6.75 -17.23 -17.38
C GLY A 225 7.75 -18.03 -16.54
N ARG A 226 7.43 -18.35 -15.28
CA ARG A 226 8.33 -19.09 -14.37
C ARG A 226 8.29 -20.61 -14.59
N VAL A 227 7.12 -21.18 -14.89
CA VAL A 227 6.98 -22.62 -15.14
C VAL A 227 7.72 -23.04 -16.41
N ALA A 228 7.77 -22.17 -17.43
CA ALA A 228 8.50 -22.43 -18.68
C ALA A 228 10.04 -22.53 -18.51
N VAL A 229 10.60 -21.95 -17.45
CA VAL A 229 12.06 -21.97 -17.18
C VAL A 229 12.46 -23.15 -16.28
N ALA A 230 11.53 -23.72 -15.52
CA ALA A 230 11.79 -24.78 -14.53
C ALA A 230 11.78 -26.21 -15.12
N THR A 231 11.42 -26.41 -16.39
CA THR A 231 11.63 -27.67 -17.10
C THR A 231 12.99 -27.64 -17.81
N PRO A 232 14.06 -28.22 -17.25
CA PRO A 232 15.17 -28.62 -18.10
C PRO A 232 14.62 -29.70 -19.04
N ALA A 233 14.87 -29.53 -20.34
CA ALA A 233 14.69 -30.58 -21.32
C ALA A 233 15.62 -31.76 -20.97
N VAL A 234 15.21 -32.61 -20.04
CA VAL A 234 15.75 -33.97 -19.89
C VAL A 234 14.75 -34.91 -20.55
N ALA A 235 14.58 -34.72 -21.85
CA ALA A 235 14.19 -35.79 -22.76
C ALA A 235 15.50 -36.28 -23.41
N VAL A 236 16.35 -36.93 -22.61
CA VAL A 236 17.44 -37.74 -23.14
C VAL A 236 16.87 -39.15 -23.28
N ALA A 237 16.88 -39.60 -24.53
CA ALA A 237 16.53 -40.93 -24.98
C ALA A 237 17.11 -42.04 -24.09
N VAL A 238 16.26 -43.01 -23.77
CA VAL A 238 16.60 -44.42 -23.59
C VAL A 238 15.55 -45.23 -24.32
#